data_AF-A0AAD7A7B1-F1
#
_entry.id   AF-A0AAD7A7B1-F1
#
_cell.length_a   1.000
_cell.length_b   1.000
_cell.length_c   1.000
_cell.angle_alpha   90.00
_cell.angle_beta   90.00
_cell.angle_gamma   90.00
#
_symmetry.space_group_name_H-M   'P 1'
#
loop_
_entity.id
_entity.type
_entity.pdbx_description
1 polymer ?
#
loop_
_entity_poly.entity_id
_entity_poly.type
_entity_poly.pdbx_seq_one_letter_code
_entity_poly.pdbx_strand_id
1 'polypeptide(L)'
;MCQCDIRIGLENRMIIGIACTFFEFTVDVMALDILNKRERIANSTWAQITVEELLQMIDQEHVRRIGILQFLEALSNYIPKAAIYKSEIYLRYRTSASKLRVLVVKYCISPLATSGRNETSIPELKEAFLDFLEQIGQTEKDFDFRLLFAGGDGLSYNNTHLLQRYLQNYHPDAFRSFELLRPVLQIWHTLWTNRCRIFETHWGAPLNENLATLGHSAKKIGRAPPPNLKKVDYYPSVQLLNLVHDTQMLDCWSIHFGTTNIFEYFAALGGLTKLPSFEDLEKAAKKLFDMYVASGARYQAGMDARDEATKWTARAPLGTPWSTSTKIPQKKLKAAPKAVPELPPFFGDQALFDLGTFMHDAMVFREGEAVTAQGDVGRVWETMKIMVFSFAGSTHSKYMNYLLEMICNLELESNSYLKDTTLLSTVLNPDGEEGHFKACDIYQQFLNGCIDPIVQRKDADYGSFQFRNVWSRNIKDIYELKTDFRKGLDLAKRSGKHKKLHERPVRGMNHLHAGALKEESEHNSDWTDDKSDGKMPPMTMGDIVYRDGELVVDLDEDDEETFPAALWREDLGE
;
A
#
# COMPACT_ATOMS: atom_id res chain seq x y z
N MET A 1 -25.45 -20.93 -24.87
CA MET A 1 -24.13 -21.43 -25.33
C MET A 1 -23.40 -20.26 -25.97
N CYS A 2 -22.61 -19.52 -25.19
CA CYS A 2 -21.78 -18.44 -25.72
C CYS A 2 -20.60 -19.05 -26.47
N GLN A 3 -20.46 -18.68 -27.74
CA GLN A 3 -19.41 -19.18 -28.61
C GLN A 3 -18.12 -18.41 -28.27
N CYS A 4 -17.25 -18.98 -27.43
CA CYS A 4 -15.91 -18.44 -27.20
C CYS A 4 -15.19 -18.31 -28.55
N ASP A 5 -14.54 -17.18 -28.80
CA ASP A 5 -13.68 -17.01 -29.98
C ASP A 5 -12.64 -18.15 -30.00
N ILE A 6 -12.62 -18.88 -31.12
CA ILE A 6 -11.83 -20.10 -31.33
C ILE A 6 -10.31 -19.83 -31.23
N ARG A 7 -9.91 -18.55 -31.21
CA ARG A 7 -8.51 -18.11 -31.05
C ARG A 7 -8.08 -17.89 -29.61
N ILE A 8 -9.01 -17.81 -28.66
CA ILE A 8 -8.68 -17.66 -27.24
C ILE A 8 -8.08 -18.99 -26.74
N GLY A 9 -6.77 -19.00 -26.48
CA GLY A 9 -6.09 -20.09 -25.75
C GLY A 9 -5.06 -20.92 -26.50
N LEU A 10 -4.60 -20.51 -27.70
CA LEU A 10 -3.60 -21.32 -28.42
C LEU A 10 -2.15 -21.11 -27.92
N GLU A 11 -1.77 -19.91 -27.46
CA GLU A 11 -0.44 -19.65 -26.89
C GLU A 11 -0.49 -18.60 -25.77
N ASN A 12 0.11 -18.89 -24.61
CA ASN A 12 0.31 -17.91 -23.55
C ASN A 12 1.34 -16.86 -24.00
N ARG A 13 0.88 -15.78 -24.62
CA ARG A 13 1.72 -14.65 -25.01
C ARG A 13 1.67 -13.55 -23.95
N MET A 14 2.84 -13.23 -23.37
CA MET A 14 2.98 -12.05 -22.54
C MET A 14 2.99 -10.81 -23.42
N ILE A 15 1.99 -9.94 -23.26
CA ILE A 15 1.94 -8.64 -23.94
C ILE A 15 2.71 -7.64 -23.07
N ILE A 16 3.79 -7.08 -23.62
CA ILE A 16 4.68 -6.15 -22.92
C ILE A 16 4.44 -4.74 -23.45
N GLY A 17 4.45 -3.76 -22.55
CA GLY A 17 4.40 -2.35 -22.89
C GLY A 17 4.59 -1.45 -21.69
N ILE A 18 4.69 -0.15 -21.96
CA ILE A 18 4.86 0.91 -20.97
C ILE A 18 3.71 1.90 -21.14
N ALA A 19 3.03 2.22 -20.05
CA ALA A 19 2.08 3.30 -19.98
C ALA A 19 2.67 4.44 -19.14
N CYS A 20 2.33 5.68 -19.50
CA CYS A 20 2.76 6.87 -18.76
C CYS A 20 1.57 7.80 -18.61
N THR A 21 1.52 8.52 -17.50
CA THR A 21 0.53 9.55 -17.23
C THR A 21 1.26 10.83 -16.89
N PHE A 22 0.90 11.90 -17.58
CA PHE A 22 1.38 13.24 -17.29
C PHE A 22 0.40 13.94 -16.36
N PHE A 23 0.91 14.72 -15.41
CA PHE A 23 0.07 15.62 -14.64
C PHE A 23 0.80 16.93 -14.36
N GLU A 24 0.02 17.99 -14.22
CA GLU A 24 0.52 19.33 -13.95
C GLU A 24 0.30 19.71 -12.49
N PHE A 25 1.29 20.35 -11.90
CA PHE A 25 1.19 20.92 -10.55
C PHE A 25 2.05 22.18 -10.43
N THR A 26 1.72 23.02 -9.46
CA THR A 26 2.45 24.28 -9.22
C THR A 26 3.77 24.00 -8.52
N VAL A 27 4.86 24.59 -9.03
CA VAL A 27 6.22 24.41 -8.51
C VAL A 27 6.94 25.74 -8.40
N ASP A 28 7.89 25.81 -7.48
CA ASP A 28 8.84 26.93 -7.42
C ASP A 28 9.83 26.78 -8.58
N VAL A 29 10.10 27.86 -9.32
CA VAL A 29 11.06 27.85 -10.44
C VAL A 29 12.48 27.46 -10.01
N MET A 30 12.86 27.76 -8.76
CA MET A 30 14.15 27.37 -8.18
C MET A 30 14.28 25.86 -7.96
N ALA A 31 13.16 25.14 -7.92
CA ALA A 31 13.16 23.69 -7.87
C ALA A 31 13.58 23.05 -9.20
N LEU A 32 13.47 23.79 -10.31
CA LEU A 32 13.71 23.26 -11.66
C LEU A 32 15.12 23.59 -12.18
N ASP A 33 15.96 24.23 -11.38
CA ASP A 33 17.31 24.67 -11.74
C ASP A 33 18.30 23.47 -11.81
N ILE A 34 18.63 23.09 -13.05
CA ILE A 34 19.59 22.03 -13.36
C ILE A 34 21.01 22.40 -12.92
N LEU A 35 21.39 23.67 -13.04
CA LEU A 35 22.76 24.11 -12.72
C LEU A 35 23.01 24.03 -11.22
N ASN A 36 22.02 24.41 -10.40
CA ASN A 36 22.10 24.24 -8.95
C ASN A 36 22.27 22.76 -8.57
N LYS A 37 21.53 21.86 -9.22
CA LYS A 37 21.66 20.42 -9.01
C LYS A 37 23.06 19.92 -9.39
N ARG A 38 23.59 20.34 -10.54
CA ARG A 38 24.97 19.99 -10.97
C ARG A 38 26.01 20.42 -9.95
N GLU A 39 25.93 21.65 -9.45
CA GLU A 39 26.85 22.19 -8.44
C GLU A 39 26.84 21.33 -7.17
N ARG A 40 25.66 20.93 -6.70
CA ARG A 40 25.52 20.07 -5.51
C ARG A 40 26.07 18.66 -5.72
N ILE A 41 25.81 18.05 -6.88
CA ILE A 41 26.39 16.75 -7.24
C ILE A 41 27.92 16.84 -7.29
N ALA A 42 28.47 17.92 -7.86
CA ALA A 42 29.91 18.13 -7.94
C ALA A 42 30.58 18.24 -6.55
N ASN A 43 29.87 18.73 -5.54
CA ASN A 43 30.37 18.77 -4.16
C ASN A 43 30.49 17.37 -3.52
N SER A 44 29.83 16.35 -4.07
CA SER A 44 29.99 14.93 -3.71
C SER A 44 29.88 14.63 -2.20
N THR A 45 29.00 15.35 -1.51
CA THR A 45 28.78 15.16 -0.07
C THR A 45 28.24 13.77 0.26
N TRP A 46 27.61 13.10 -0.70
CA TRP A 46 27.24 11.68 -0.60
C TRP A 46 28.42 10.84 -0.14
N ALA A 47 29.59 10.95 -0.78
CA ALA A 47 30.68 9.98 -0.63
C ALA A 47 31.21 9.83 0.81
N GLN A 48 30.83 10.75 1.69
CA GLN A 48 31.25 10.82 3.09
C GLN A 48 30.14 10.44 4.08
N ILE A 49 28.92 10.14 3.60
CA ILE A 49 27.79 9.89 4.50
C ILE A 49 27.97 8.62 5.34
N THR A 50 27.65 8.75 6.62
CA THR A 50 27.69 7.69 7.63
C THR A 50 26.29 7.22 8.03
N VAL A 51 26.22 6.08 8.72
CA VAL A 51 24.96 5.55 9.25
C VAL A 51 24.38 6.49 10.32
N GLU A 52 25.24 7.08 11.14
CA GLU A 52 24.88 8.03 12.18
C GLU A 52 24.26 9.31 11.58
N GLU A 53 24.81 9.82 10.48
CA GLU A 53 24.24 10.97 9.76
C GLU A 53 22.87 10.62 9.17
N LEU A 54 22.69 9.43 8.57
CA LEU A 54 21.38 8.97 8.09
C LEU A 54 20.35 8.88 9.22
N LEU A 55 20.76 8.41 10.41
CA LEU A 55 19.88 8.36 11.58
C LEU A 55 19.52 9.76 12.10
N GLN A 56 20.46 10.72 12.04
CA GLN A 56 20.24 12.13 12.40
C GLN A 56 19.29 12.85 11.42
N MET A 57 19.20 12.40 10.17
CA MET A 57 18.24 12.94 9.20
C MET A 57 16.79 12.60 9.56
N ILE A 58 16.51 11.57 10.37
CA ILE A 58 15.15 11.25 10.82
C ILE A 58 14.73 12.24 11.91
N ASP A 59 13.57 12.88 11.75
CA ASP A 59 13.01 13.70 12.81
C ASP A 59 12.39 12.81 13.91
N GLN A 60 13.23 12.39 14.86
CA GLN A 60 12.85 11.51 15.96
C GLN A 60 11.74 12.11 16.85
N GLU A 61 11.69 13.44 17.01
CA GLU A 61 10.65 14.10 17.79
C GLU A 61 9.30 14.02 17.08
N HIS A 62 9.31 14.25 15.77
CA HIS A 62 8.12 14.10 14.93
C HIS A 62 7.61 12.65 14.93
N VAL A 63 8.50 11.66 14.75
CA VAL A 63 8.14 10.23 14.81
C VAL A 63 7.49 9.88 16.15
N ARG A 64 8.05 10.39 17.26
CA ARG A 64 7.46 10.24 18.58
C ARG A 64 6.08 10.89 18.69
N ARG A 65 5.91 12.11 18.16
CA ARG A 65 4.62 12.82 18.15
C ARG A 65 3.56 12.01 17.40
N ILE A 66 3.90 11.45 16.23
CA ILE A 66 3.02 10.57 15.46
C ILE A 66 2.62 9.32 16.25
N GLY A 67 3.60 8.64 16.87
CA GLY A 67 3.29 7.46 17.68
C GLY A 67 2.35 7.75 18.85
N ILE A 68 2.52 8.88 19.53
CA ILE A 68 1.61 9.34 20.59
C ILE A 68 0.19 9.54 20.05
N LEU A 69 0.06 10.22 18.91
CA LEU A 69 -1.24 10.46 18.29
C LEU A 69 -1.92 9.14 17.85
N GLN A 70 -1.16 8.15 17.37
CA GLN A 70 -1.73 6.84 17.02
C GLN A 70 -2.27 6.08 18.25
N PHE A 71 -1.61 6.16 19.42
CA PHE A 71 -2.15 5.59 20.67
C PHE A 71 -3.47 6.25 21.08
N LEU A 72 -3.55 7.58 20.99
CA LEU A 72 -4.76 8.34 21.29
C LEU A 72 -5.87 8.03 20.28
N GLU A 73 -5.52 7.93 19.00
CA GLU A 73 -6.43 7.60 17.92
C GLU A 73 -7.04 6.21 18.13
N ALA A 74 -6.24 5.18 18.43
CA ALA A 74 -6.72 3.85 18.74
C ALA A 74 -7.72 3.87 19.91
N LEU A 75 -7.40 4.56 21.00
CA LEU A 75 -8.31 4.71 22.14
C LEU A 75 -9.64 5.36 21.71
N SER A 76 -9.58 6.49 21.01
CA SER A 76 -10.76 7.26 20.58
C SER A 76 -11.62 6.55 19.54
N ASN A 77 -11.02 5.69 18.72
CA ASN A 77 -11.71 4.98 17.65
C ASN A 77 -12.55 3.81 18.16
N TYR A 78 -12.07 3.10 19.18
CA TYR A 78 -12.72 1.89 19.69
C TYR A 78 -13.50 2.12 21.00
N ILE A 79 -13.16 3.13 21.80
CA ILE A 79 -13.88 3.42 23.06
C ILE A 79 -14.88 4.57 22.83
N PRO A 80 -16.21 4.30 22.88
CA PRO A 80 -17.22 5.31 22.56
C PRO A 80 -17.12 6.59 23.41
N LYS A 81 -16.80 6.47 24.70
CA LYS A 81 -16.65 7.65 25.57
C LYS A 81 -15.40 8.47 25.28
N ALA A 82 -14.35 7.87 24.70
CA ALA A 82 -13.15 8.59 24.29
C ALA A 82 -13.29 9.21 22.88
N ALA A 83 -14.39 8.97 22.16
CA ALA A 83 -14.61 9.54 20.83
C ALA A 83 -14.68 11.08 20.84
N ILE A 84 -14.94 11.70 22.00
CA ILE A 84 -14.94 13.15 22.17
C ILE A 84 -13.58 13.80 21.85
N TYR A 85 -12.47 13.04 21.95
CA TYR A 85 -11.14 13.56 21.70
C TYR A 85 -10.75 13.55 20.21
N LYS A 86 -11.55 12.95 19.33
CA LYS A 86 -11.19 12.79 17.90
C LYS A 86 -10.91 14.11 17.20
N SER A 87 -11.72 15.14 17.46
CA SER A 87 -11.53 16.46 16.85
C SER A 87 -10.18 17.06 17.21
N GLU A 88 -9.78 16.97 18.49
CA GLU A 88 -8.48 17.45 18.97
C GLU A 88 -7.33 16.62 18.38
N ILE A 89 -7.45 15.29 18.34
CA ILE A 89 -6.44 14.40 17.73
C ILE A 89 -6.22 14.78 16.25
N TYR A 90 -7.29 14.91 15.48
CA TYR A 90 -7.20 15.30 14.07
C TYR A 90 -6.68 16.72 13.88
N LEU A 91 -6.99 17.64 14.80
CA LEU A 91 -6.40 18.98 14.79
C LEU A 91 -4.87 18.90 14.98
N ARG A 92 -4.38 18.07 15.90
CA ARG A 92 -2.94 17.88 16.12
C ARG A 92 -2.25 17.26 14.90
N TYR A 93 -2.86 16.27 14.26
CA TYR A 93 -2.35 15.73 12.99
C TYR A 93 -2.21 16.80 11.89
N ARG A 94 -3.18 17.72 11.80
CA ARG A 94 -3.20 18.79 10.79
C ARG A 94 -2.34 20.00 11.13
N THR A 95 -1.90 20.13 12.38
CA THR A 95 -1.16 21.30 12.86
C THR A 95 0.22 20.88 13.35
N SER A 96 0.35 20.51 14.62
CA SER A 96 1.64 20.22 15.24
C SER A 96 2.35 19.03 14.61
N ALA A 97 1.64 18.06 14.05
CA ALA A 97 2.26 16.94 13.36
C ALA A 97 2.29 17.09 11.84
N SER A 98 1.87 18.21 11.26
CA SER A 98 1.99 18.39 9.81
C SER A 98 3.43 18.74 9.40
N LYS A 99 3.83 18.34 8.19
CA LYS A 99 5.18 18.60 7.64
C LYS A 99 5.13 19.36 6.32
N LEU A 100 4.69 18.70 5.26
CA LEU A 100 4.61 19.28 3.91
C LEU A 100 3.35 18.77 3.25
N ARG A 101 2.33 19.63 3.18
CA ARG A 101 1.02 19.29 2.64
C ARG A 101 0.86 19.78 1.21
N VAL A 102 0.25 18.92 0.41
CA VAL A 102 -0.14 19.22 -0.96
C VAL A 102 -1.38 20.10 -0.95
N LEU A 103 -1.49 20.99 -1.95
CA LEU A 103 -2.67 21.83 -2.12
C LEU A 103 -3.90 20.98 -2.46
N VAL A 104 -5.04 21.36 -1.89
CA VAL A 104 -6.34 20.76 -2.18
C VAL A 104 -6.90 21.38 -3.47
N VAL A 105 -6.37 20.94 -4.60
CA VAL A 105 -6.79 21.38 -5.94
C VAL A 105 -6.93 20.17 -6.84
N LYS A 106 -7.81 20.26 -7.83
CA LYS A 106 -7.95 19.21 -8.85
C LYS A 106 -6.78 19.29 -9.81
N TYR A 107 -6.08 18.19 -10.01
CA TYR A 107 -4.91 18.14 -10.90
C TYR A 107 -5.36 17.91 -12.35
N CYS A 108 -4.66 18.56 -13.29
CA CYS A 108 -4.79 18.22 -14.70
C CYS A 108 -4.00 16.92 -14.93
N ILE A 109 -4.68 15.85 -15.31
CA ILE A 109 -4.09 14.52 -15.46
C ILE A 109 -4.42 14.00 -16.86
N SER A 110 -3.37 13.69 -17.62
CA SER A 110 -3.44 13.32 -19.03
C SER A 110 -2.68 12.00 -19.24
N PRO A 111 -3.39 10.87 -19.39
CA PRO A 111 -2.78 9.63 -19.86
C PRO A 111 -2.10 9.85 -21.21
N LEU A 112 -0.85 9.40 -21.34
CA LEU A 112 -0.09 9.49 -22.59
C LEU A 112 -0.38 8.27 -23.48
N ALA A 113 0.01 8.32 -24.75
CA ALA A 113 -0.03 7.15 -25.61
C ALA A 113 0.97 6.11 -25.10
N THR A 114 0.52 4.87 -24.90
CA THR A 114 1.36 3.73 -24.48
C THR A 114 2.48 3.44 -25.46
N SER A 115 3.48 2.69 -25.01
CA SER A 115 4.60 2.22 -25.82
C SER A 115 4.67 0.69 -25.81
N GLY A 116 4.85 0.06 -26.96
CA GLY A 116 5.08 -1.40 -27.06
C GLY A 116 6.50 -1.82 -26.66
N ARG A 117 7.27 -0.90 -26.08
CA ARG A 117 8.65 -1.10 -25.63
C ARG A 117 8.70 -1.85 -24.31
N ASN A 118 9.80 -2.53 -24.05
CA ASN A 118 10.04 -3.27 -22.82
C ASN A 118 10.85 -2.43 -21.82
N GLU A 119 10.23 -2.13 -20.67
CA GLU A 119 10.85 -1.39 -19.56
C GLU A 119 12.15 -2.02 -19.03
N THR A 120 12.27 -3.35 -19.13
CA THR A 120 13.47 -4.07 -18.65
C THR A 120 14.67 -3.92 -19.59
N SER A 121 14.46 -3.41 -20.80
CA SER A 121 15.50 -3.17 -21.80
C SER A 121 15.87 -1.69 -21.82
N ILE A 122 17.08 -1.34 -21.36
CA ILE A 122 17.53 0.07 -21.28
C ILE A 122 17.44 0.80 -22.65
N PRO A 123 17.84 0.20 -23.79
CA PRO A 123 17.65 0.84 -25.09
C PRO A 123 16.18 1.10 -25.43
N GLU A 124 15.28 0.16 -25.11
CA GLU A 124 13.86 0.34 -25.40
C GLU A 124 13.18 1.34 -24.44
N LEU A 125 13.62 1.37 -23.17
CA LEU A 125 13.20 2.37 -22.20
C LEU A 125 13.61 3.79 -22.64
N LYS A 126 14.81 3.94 -23.21
CA LYS A 126 15.26 5.20 -23.82
C LYS A 126 14.28 5.66 -24.90
N GLU A 127 13.95 4.77 -25.85
CA GLU A 127 13.02 5.07 -26.93
C GLU A 127 11.61 5.40 -26.40
N ALA A 128 11.16 4.72 -25.35
CA ALA A 128 9.89 5.02 -24.70
C ALA A 128 9.90 6.42 -24.05
N PHE A 129 10.97 6.81 -23.37
CA PHE A 129 11.07 8.16 -22.81
C PHE A 129 11.15 9.24 -23.89
N LEU A 130 11.87 9.03 -25.00
CA LEU A 130 11.87 9.99 -26.11
C LEU A 130 10.47 10.20 -26.68
N ASP A 131 9.72 9.10 -26.85
CA ASP A 131 8.31 9.13 -27.28
C ASP A 131 7.42 9.89 -26.28
N PHE A 132 7.53 9.62 -24.97
CA PHE A 132 6.76 10.35 -23.97
C PHE A 132 7.14 11.84 -23.88
N LEU A 133 8.43 12.17 -24.01
CA LEU A 133 8.92 13.55 -24.04
C LEU A 133 8.36 14.31 -25.25
N GLU A 134 8.37 13.69 -26.43
CA GLU A 134 7.79 14.28 -27.65
C GLU A 134 6.29 14.56 -27.46
N GLN A 135 5.56 13.65 -26.81
CA GLN A 135 4.13 13.82 -26.54
C GLN A 135 3.80 14.99 -25.61
N ILE A 136 4.75 15.42 -24.76
CA ILE A 136 4.62 16.61 -23.91
C ILE A 136 5.37 17.83 -24.47
N GLY A 137 5.75 17.78 -25.75
CA GLY A 137 6.37 18.90 -26.47
C GLY A 137 7.87 19.09 -26.23
N GLN A 138 8.56 18.11 -25.67
CA GLN A 138 10.00 18.16 -25.44
C GLN A 138 10.71 17.35 -26.53
N THR A 139 11.44 18.03 -27.40
CA THR A 139 12.17 17.41 -28.53
C THR A 139 13.64 17.79 -28.49
N GLU A 140 14.49 17.05 -29.22
CA GLU A 140 15.93 17.36 -29.26
C GLU A 140 16.23 18.78 -29.76
N LYS A 141 15.38 19.32 -30.65
CA LYS A 141 15.56 20.65 -31.25
C LYS A 141 14.93 21.77 -30.43
N ASP A 142 13.96 21.43 -29.59
CA ASP A 142 13.12 22.36 -28.85
C ASP A 142 12.71 21.70 -27.54
N PHE A 143 13.44 22.04 -26.48
CA PHE A 143 13.19 21.57 -25.12
C PHE A 143 13.48 22.67 -24.12
N ASP A 144 12.78 22.61 -22.99
CA ASP A 144 13.03 23.50 -21.87
C ASP A 144 14.20 22.96 -21.05
N PHE A 145 15.23 23.78 -20.83
CA PHE A 145 16.36 23.42 -19.97
C PHE A 145 15.97 23.49 -18.48
N ARG A 146 15.10 22.56 -18.05
CA ARG A 146 14.55 22.45 -16.69
C ARG A 146 14.31 20.99 -16.32
N LEU A 147 14.23 20.72 -15.01
CA LEU A 147 13.95 19.36 -14.53
C LEU A 147 12.50 18.92 -14.82
N LEU A 148 12.35 17.65 -15.18
CA LEU A 148 11.10 16.92 -15.39
C LEU A 148 11.07 15.70 -14.48
N PHE A 149 10.01 15.53 -13.68
CA PHE A 149 9.92 14.45 -12.72
C PHE A 149 9.40 13.17 -13.38
N ALA A 150 10.20 12.12 -13.36
CA ALA A 150 9.87 10.79 -13.89
C ALA A 150 9.65 9.82 -12.73
N GLY A 151 8.39 9.62 -12.37
CA GLY A 151 7.97 8.72 -11.30
C GLY A 151 7.70 7.29 -11.78
N GLY A 152 8.07 6.30 -10.97
CA GLY A 152 7.66 4.92 -11.21
C GLY A 152 7.92 3.99 -10.02
N ASP A 153 7.68 2.70 -10.22
CA ASP A 153 7.98 1.69 -9.21
C ASP A 153 9.51 1.49 -9.04
N GLY A 154 9.93 0.56 -8.19
CA GLY A 154 11.35 0.29 -7.97
C GLY A 154 12.11 -0.13 -9.24
N LEU A 155 11.47 -0.80 -10.20
CA LEU A 155 12.09 -1.20 -11.46
C LEU A 155 12.25 0.02 -12.38
N SER A 156 11.18 0.80 -12.58
CA SER A 156 11.22 2.03 -13.38
C SER A 156 12.27 3.00 -12.85
N TYR A 157 12.27 3.20 -11.53
CA TYR A 157 13.20 4.09 -10.83
C TYR A 157 14.66 3.67 -11.07
N ASN A 158 14.97 2.39 -10.85
CA ASN A 158 16.30 1.85 -11.04
C ASN A 158 16.76 1.94 -12.51
N ASN A 159 15.89 1.57 -13.45
CA ASN A 159 16.25 1.56 -14.86
C ASN A 159 16.42 2.98 -15.41
N THR A 160 15.67 3.96 -14.91
CA THR A 160 15.87 5.37 -15.26
C THR A 160 17.23 5.88 -14.77
N HIS A 161 17.64 5.53 -13.54
CA HIS A 161 18.98 5.83 -13.03
C HIS A 161 20.09 5.16 -13.85
N LEU A 162 19.93 3.89 -14.21
CA LEU A 162 20.89 3.17 -15.05
C LEU A 162 21.01 3.81 -16.44
N LEU A 163 19.89 4.20 -17.05
CA LEU A 163 19.85 4.92 -18.31
C LEU A 163 20.64 6.23 -18.24
N GLN A 164 20.42 7.03 -17.20
CA GLN A 164 21.15 8.28 -16.97
C GLN A 164 22.65 8.06 -16.78
N ARG A 165 23.05 7.11 -15.92
CA ARG A 165 24.47 6.76 -15.70
C ARG A 165 25.16 6.34 -16.99
N TYR A 166 24.45 5.62 -17.86
CA TYR A 166 24.98 5.27 -19.17
C TYR A 166 25.13 6.52 -20.05
N LEU A 167 24.05 7.26 -20.29
CA LEU A 167 24.03 8.32 -21.30
C LEU A 167 24.79 9.59 -20.92
N GLN A 168 24.84 9.97 -19.64
CA GLN A 168 25.56 11.16 -19.17
C GLN A 168 27.08 11.07 -19.35
N ASN A 169 27.63 9.85 -19.47
CA ASN A 169 29.04 9.66 -19.78
C ASN A 169 29.36 9.83 -21.28
N TYR A 170 28.36 9.72 -22.17
CA TYR A 170 28.56 9.74 -23.63
C TYR A 170 28.01 10.98 -24.32
N HIS A 171 27.00 11.64 -23.74
CA HIS A 171 26.34 12.79 -24.33
C HIS A 171 26.53 14.05 -23.46
N PRO A 172 27.15 15.11 -23.98
CA PRO A 172 27.27 16.39 -23.26
C PRO A 172 25.97 17.21 -23.27
N ASP A 173 25.04 16.86 -24.16
CA ASP A 173 23.73 17.50 -24.29
C ASP A 173 22.75 16.97 -23.24
N ALA A 174 22.06 17.88 -22.54
CA ALA A 174 21.19 17.54 -21.40
C ALA A 174 19.94 16.74 -21.80
N PHE A 175 19.41 16.98 -23.01
CA PHE A 175 18.26 16.24 -23.52
C PHE A 175 18.67 14.80 -23.86
N ARG A 176 19.73 14.62 -24.65
CA ARG A 176 20.24 13.31 -25.06
C ARG A 176 20.81 12.48 -23.90
N SER A 177 21.33 13.14 -22.86
CA SER A 177 21.83 12.48 -21.65
C SER A 177 20.72 12.15 -20.64
N PHE A 178 19.48 12.58 -20.91
CA PHE A 178 18.35 12.50 -19.98
C PHE A 178 18.60 13.20 -18.64
N GLU A 179 19.52 14.15 -18.58
CA GLU A 179 19.79 14.92 -17.36
C GLU A 179 18.58 15.74 -16.90
N LEU A 180 17.73 16.14 -17.85
CA LEU A 180 16.45 16.81 -17.56
C LEU A 180 15.53 15.93 -16.70
N LEU A 181 15.63 14.61 -16.79
CA LEU A 181 14.78 13.74 -15.99
C LEU A 181 15.26 13.68 -14.53
N ARG A 182 14.31 13.75 -13.61
CA ARG A 182 14.50 13.48 -12.19
C ARG A 182 13.77 12.17 -11.86
N PRO A 183 14.48 11.05 -11.69
CA PRO A 183 13.86 9.81 -11.23
C PRO A 183 13.25 10.03 -9.83
N VAL A 184 12.00 9.60 -9.65
CA VAL A 184 11.29 9.69 -8.37
C VAL A 184 10.74 8.31 -7.99
N LEU A 185 11.23 7.75 -6.88
CA LEU A 185 10.69 6.51 -6.34
C LEU A 185 9.29 6.77 -5.77
N GLN A 186 8.30 6.01 -6.23
CA GLN A 186 6.92 6.26 -5.87
C GLN A 186 6.48 5.56 -4.58
N ILE A 187 5.44 6.11 -3.96
CA ILE A 187 5.04 5.79 -2.59
C ILE A 187 4.40 4.40 -2.48
N TRP A 188 3.42 4.07 -3.33
CA TRP A 188 2.57 2.91 -3.10
C TRP A 188 3.34 1.60 -3.15
N HIS A 189 4.20 1.39 -4.15
CA HIS A 189 5.03 0.19 -4.24
C HIS A 189 6.06 0.11 -3.10
N THR A 190 6.58 1.25 -2.63
CA THR A 190 7.47 1.32 -1.47
C THR A 190 6.75 0.86 -0.20
N LEU A 191 5.54 1.38 0.06
CA LEU A 191 4.71 0.99 1.19
C LEU A 191 4.27 -0.48 1.09
N TRP A 192 3.88 -0.96 -0.09
CA TRP A 192 3.53 -2.36 -0.31
C TRP A 192 4.72 -3.27 -0.02
N THR A 193 5.91 -2.93 -0.49
CA THR A 193 7.12 -3.72 -0.22
C THR A 193 7.43 -3.75 1.28
N ASN A 194 7.28 -2.62 1.99
CA ASN A 194 7.42 -2.59 3.44
C ASN A 194 6.37 -3.46 4.14
N ARG A 195 5.13 -3.51 3.65
CA ARG A 195 4.11 -4.41 4.17
C ARG A 195 4.47 -5.89 3.98
N CYS A 196 4.94 -6.28 2.80
CA CYS A 196 5.43 -7.64 2.56
C CYS A 196 6.55 -8.00 3.53
N ARG A 197 7.51 -7.08 3.75
CA ARG A 197 8.57 -7.25 4.75
C ARG A 197 8.00 -7.46 6.16
N ILE A 198 7.01 -6.69 6.58
CA ILE A 198 6.37 -6.83 7.90
C ILE A 198 5.78 -8.23 8.05
N PHE A 199 5.08 -8.73 7.03
CA PHE A 199 4.53 -10.08 7.05
C PHE A 199 5.64 -11.13 7.08
N GLU A 200 6.66 -11.03 6.23
CA GLU A 200 7.79 -11.98 6.24
C GLU A 200 8.50 -12.01 7.61
N THR A 201 8.65 -10.85 8.25
CA THR A 201 9.37 -10.72 9.53
C THR A 201 8.53 -11.18 10.72
N HIS A 202 7.25 -10.78 10.77
CA HIS A 202 6.43 -10.89 11.98
C HIS A 202 5.39 -12.01 11.93
N TRP A 203 5.22 -12.71 10.81
CA TRP A 203 4.23 -13.79 10.72
C TRP A 203 4.48 -14.92 11.73
N GLY A 204 5.74 -15.24 11.98
CA GLY A 204 6.13 -16.36 12.83
C GLY A 204 6.03 -17.72 12.12
N ALA A 205 6.56 -18.77 12.76
CA ALA A 205 6.48 -20.12 12.23
C ALA A 205 5.03 -20.67 12.34
N PRO A 206 4.58 -21.55 11.42
CA PRO A 206 3.20 -22.07 11.40
C PRO A 206 2.74 -22.79 12.69
N LEU A 207 3.69 -23.29 13.48
CA LEU A 207 3.46 -23.98 14.75
C LEU A 207 3.93 -23.17 15.97
N ASN A 208 4.22 -21.88 15.81
CA ASN A 208 4.73 -21.06 16.90
C ASN A 208 3.60 -20.70 17.87
N GLU A 209 3.83 -20.92 19.16
CA GLU A 209 2.93 -20.46 20.21
C GLU A 209 3.22 -19.01 20.64
N ASN A 210 4.29 -18.38 20.11
CA ASN A 210 4.65 -16.99 20.42
C ASN A 210 3.49 -16.02 20.11
N LEU A 211 2.92 -15.45 21.18
CA LEU A 211 1.79 -14.52 21.15
C LEU A 211 2.14 -13.20 20.47
N ALA A 212 3.43 -12.84 20.40
CA ALA A 212 3.89 -11.61 19.77
C ALA A 212 3.84 -11.64 18.23
N THR A 213 3.60 -12.82 17.63
CA THR A 213 3.60 -12.97 16.17
C THR A 213 2.27 -12.57 15.53
N LEU A 214 2.35 -11.98 14.34
CA LEU A 214 1.21 -11.61 13.51
C LEU A 214 0.39 -12.85 13.11
N GLY A 215 1.04 -13.97 12.81
CA GLY A 215 0.38 -15.23 12.45
C GLY A 215 -0.39 -15.85 13.61
N HIS A 216 0.09 -15.72 14.86
CA HIS A 216 -0.67 -16.12 16.04
C HIS A 216 -1.98 -15.32 16.14
N SER A 217 -1.88 -13.99 16.04
CA SER A 217 -3.03 -13.10 16.09
C SER A 217 -4.04 -13.42 14.97
N ALA A 218 -3.55 -13.60 13.73
CA ALA A 218 -4.36 -13.98 12.58
C ALA A 218 -5.14 -15.28 12.82
N LYS A 219 -4.47 -16.32 13.35
CA LYS A 219 -5.09 -17.60 13.68
C LYS A 219 -6.18 -17.44 14.74
N LYS A 220 -5.94 -16.63 15.78
CA LYS A 220 -6.92 -16.39 16.86
C LYS A 220 -8.21 -15.74 16.37
N ILE A 221 -8.13 -14.88 15.35
CA ILE A 221 -9.30 -14.22 14.74
C ILE A 221 -9.85 -14.96 13.51
N GLY A 222 -9.39 -16.19 13.25
CA GLY A 222 -9.89 -17.02 12.14
C GLY A 222 -9.47 -16.54 10.75
N ARG A 223 -8.35 -15.81 10.61
CA ARG A 223 -7.80 -15.39 9.31
C ARG A 223 -6.82 -16.43 8.78
N ALA A 224 -7.01 -16.85 7.53
CA ALA A 224 -6.09 -17.73 6.84
C ALA A 224 -4.74 -17.04 6.60
N PRO A 225 -3.63 -17.80 6.58
CA PRO A 225 -2.34 -17.26 6.18
C PRO A 225 -2.35 -16.84 4.71
N PRO A 226 -1.63 -15.76 4.34
CA PRO A 226 -1.39 -15.46 2.94
C PRO A 226 -0.69 -16.62 2.24
N PRO A 227 -0.99 -16.88 0.96
CA PRO A 227 -0.33 -17.92 0.19
C PRO A 227 1.18 -17.65 0.03
N ASN A 228 1.57 -16.37 0.05
CA ASN A 228 2.96 -15.94 -0.06
C ASN A 228 3.24 -14.73 0.84
N LEU A 229 4.08 -14.91 1.87
CA LEU A 229 4.45 -13.82 2.77
C LEU A 229 5.32 -12.73 2.11
N LYS A 230 6.03 -13.07 1.01
CA LYS A 230 6.84 -12.11 0.25
C LYS A 230 6.02 -11.21 -0.66
N LYS A 231 4.77 -11.59 -0.94
CA LYS A 231 3.86 -10.86 -1.82
C LYS A 231 2.43 -11.05 -1.33
N VAL A 232 2.08 -10.28 -0.30
CA VAL A 232 0.74 -10.33 0.31
C VAL A 232 -0.25 -9.44 -0.43
N ASP A 233 -1.50 -9.88 -0.51
CA ASP A 233 -2.60 -9.12 -1.11
C ASP A 233 -2.87 -7.83 -0.35
N TYR A 234 -3.15 -6.75 -1.08
CA TYR A 234 -3.16 -5.41 -0.49
C TYR A 234 -4.21 -5.24 0.62
N TYR A 235 -5.50 -5.35 0.31
CA TYR A 235 -6.55 -5.04 1.28
C TYR A 235 -6.62 -5.98 2.49
N PRO A 236 -6.56 -7.32 2.31
CA PRO A 236 -6.63 -8.23 3.45
C PRO A 236 -5.46 -8.05 4.42
N SER A 237 -4.25 -7.81 3.89
CA SER A 237 -3.06 -7.63 4.72
C SER A 237 -3.06 -6.31 5.48
N VAL A 238 -3.50 -5.21 4.87
CA VAL A 238 -3.67 -3.91 5.55
C VAL A 238 -4.69 -3.99 6.67
N GLN A 239 -5.84 -4.63 6.43
CA GLN A 239 -6.88 -4.82 7.45
C GLN A 239 -6.36 -5.61 8.64
N LEU A 240 -5.68 -6.73 8.38
CA LEU A 240 -5.12 -7.56 9.44
C LEU A 240 -4.05 -6.82 10.25
N LEU A 241 -3.11 -6.16 9.57
CA LEU A 241 -2.03 -5.41 10.21
C LEU A 241 -2.58 -4.30 11.11
N ASN A 242 -3.53 -3.51 10.61
CA ASN A 242 -4.13 -2.43 11.39
C ASN A 242 -4.94 -2.96 12.58
N LEU A 243 -5.71 -4.02 12.41
CA LEU A 243 -6.48 -4.63 13.49
C LEU A 243 -5.58 -5.12 14.62
N VAL A 244 -4.50 -5.83 14.30
CA VAL A 244 -3.57 -6.37 15.30
C VAL A 244 -2.83 -5.24 16.00
N HIS A 245 -2.34 -4.23 15.27
CA HIS A 245 -1.69 -3.05 15.84
C HIS A 245 -2.62 -2.26 16.78
N ASP A 246 -3.89 -2.05 16.39
CA ASP A 246 -4.89 -1.40 17.26
C ASP A 246 -5.14 -2.19 18.54
N THR A 247 -5.27 -3.51 18.41
CA THR A 247 -5.53 -4.40 19.55
C THR A 247 -4.38 -4.34 20.57
N GLN A 248 -3.13 -4.35 20.09
CA GLN A 248 -1.96 -4.25 20.95
C GLN A 248 -1.86 -2.88 21.64
N MET A 249 -2.17 -1.78 20.94
CA MET A 249 -2.22 -0.47 21.58
C MET A 249 -3.31 -0.39 22.67
N LEU A 250 -4.47 -0.99 22.44
CA LEU A 250 -5.54 -1.08 23.45
C LEU A 250 -5.15 -1.98 24.64
N ASP A 251 -4.34 -3.02 24.42
CA ASP A 251 -3.79 -3.84 25.49
C ASP A 251 -2.80 -3.04 26.35
N CYS A 252 -1.90 -2.25 25.72
CA CYS A 252 -1.05 -1.30 26.43
C CYS A 252 -1.86 -0.29 27.28
N TRP A 253 -3.00 0.18 26.77
CA TRP A 253 -3.91 1.02 27.55
C TRP A 253 -4.52 0.28 28.74
N SER A 254 -4.89 -0.99 28.57
CA SER A 254 -5.41 -1.84 29.64
C SER A 254 -4.39 -1.98 30.77
N ILE A 255 -3.12 -2.22 30.42
CA ILE A 255 -2.00 -2.26 31.36
C ILE A 255 -1.84 -0.91 32.08
N HIS A 256 -1.87 0.21 31.35
CA HIS A 256 -1.73 1.55 31.94
C HIS A 256 -2.77 1.85 33.01
N PHE A 257 -4.03 1.49 32.75
CA PHE A 257 -5.14 1.73 33.67
C PHE A 257 -5.32 0.60 34.71
N GLY A 258 -4.51 -0.45 34.67
CA GLY A 258 -4.60 -1.58 35.59
C GLY A 258 -5.93 -2.35 35.46
N THR A 259 -6.46 -2.46 34.25
CA THR A 259 -7.72 -3.15 33.94
C THR A 259 -7.49 -4.31 32.99
N THR A 260 -8.32 -5.35 33.07
CA THR A 260 -8.34 -6.46 32.10
C THR A 260 -9.27 -6.17 30.91
N ASN A 261 -10.19 -5.21 31.07
CA ASN A 261 -11.12 -4.81 30.02
C ASN A 261 -11.21 -3.28 29.97
N ILE A 262 -10.52 -2.69 28.98
CA ILE A 262 -10.50 -1.24 28.79
C ILE A 262 -11.87 -0.68 28.41
N PHE A 263 -12.71 -1.46 27.73
CA PHE A 263 -14.05 -1.04 27.35
C PHE A 263 -14.96 -0.91 28.58
N GLU A 264 -14.93 -1.90 29.47
CA GLU A 264 -15.67 -1.86 30.74
C GLU A 264 -15.16 -0.76 31.65
N TYR A 265 -13.84 -0.56 31.73
CA TYR A 265 -13.24 0.53 32.50
C TYR A 265 -13.82 1.89 32.09
N PHE A 266 -13.77 2.24 30.80
CA PHE A 266 -14.34 3.51 30.33
C PHE A 266 -15.88 3.54 30.43
N ALA A 267 -16.57 2.41 30.21
CA ALA A 267 -18.02 2.34 30.42
C ALA A 267 -18.42 2.66 31.87
N ALA A 268 -17.62 2.23 32.85
CA ALA A 268 -17.83 2.48 34.27
C ALA A 268 -17.44 3.91 34.72
N LEU A 269 -16.54 4.60 34.01
CA LEU A 269 -16.22 6.01 34.25
C LEU A 269 -17.45 6.88 33.96
N GLY A 270 -18.30 7.11 34.96
CA GLY A 270 -19.64 7.76 34.88
C GLY A 270 -19.87 8.82 33.79
N GLY A 271 -20.09 10.07 34.20
CA GLY A 271 -20.27 11.21 33.28
C GLY A 271 -18.93 11.79 32.78
N LEU A 272 -18.98 12.77 31.88
CA LEU A 272 -17.81 13.39 31.25
C LEU A 272 -16.76 13.91 32.25
N THR A 273 -17.18 14.34 33.45
CA THR A 273 -16.28 14.87 34.49
C THR A 273 -15.35 13.82 35.11
N LYS A 274 -15.61 12.53 34.88
CA LYS A 274 -14.76 11.42 35.36
C LYS A 274 -13.81 10.89 34.29
N LEU A 275 -13.91 11.37 33.05
CA LEU A 275 -12.96 11.00 32.01
C LEU A 275 -11.63 11.73 32.24
N PRO A 276 -10.47 11.09 32.00
CA PRO A 276 -9.20 11.78 32.01
C PRO A 276 -9.20 12.98 31.07
N SER A 277 -8.46 14.04 31.38
CA SER A 277 -8.29 15.16 30.44
C SER A 277 -7.55 14.70 29.17
N PHE A 278 -7.63 15.49 28.10
CA PHE A 278 -6.85 15.19 26.89
C PHE A 278 -5.35 15.18 27.20
N GLU A 279 -4.90 16.13 28.03
CA GLU A 279 -3.51 16.27 28.47
C GLU A 279 -3.04 15.08 29.31
N ASP A 280 -3.90 14.53 30.17
CA ASP A 280 -3.61 13.32 30.93
C ASP A 280 -3.44 12.11 29.99
N LEU A 281 -4.33 11.97 29.00
CA LEU A 281 -4.24 10.91 28.00
C LEU A 281 -3.01 11.08 27.11
N GLU A 282 -2.67 12.29 26.67
CA GLU A 282 -1.47 12.55 25.88
C GLU A 282 -0.20 12.20 26.66
N LYS A 283 -0.14 12.57 27.95
CA LYS A 283 0.96 12.20 28.84
C LYS A 283 1.05 10.69 29.05
N ALA A 284 -0.07 9.99 29.13
CA ALA A 284 -0.12 8.53 29.21
C ALA A 284 0.34 7.88 27.90
N ALA A 285 -0.17 8.34 26.76
CA ALA A 285 0.20 7.87 25.42
C ALA A 285 1.70 8.05 25.15
N LYS A 286 2.30 9.16 25.62
CA LYS A 286 3.76 9.38 25.60
C LYS A 286 4.51 8.28 26.35
N LYS A 287 4.09 7.94 27.57
CA LYS A 287 4.71 6.86 28.34
C LYS A 287 4.57 5.51 27.63
N LEU A 288 3.40 5.23 27.05
CA LEU A 288 3.14 3.99 26.32
C LEU A 288 4.02 3.87 25.09
N PHE A 289 4.11 4.93 24.28
CA PHE A 289 4.99 4.98 23.12
C PHE A 289 6.46 4.75 23.51
N ASP A 290 6.95 5.48 24.51
CA ASP A 290 8.34 5.38 24.97
C ASP A 290 8.68 4.00 25.55
N MET A 291 7.67 3.24 25.98
CA MET A 291 7.82 1.95 26.64
C MET A 291 7.68 0.76 25.67
N TYR A 292 6.81 0.85 24.67
CA TYR A 292 6.46 -0.29 23.83
C TYR A 292 6.84 -0.13 22.36
N VAL A 293 7.01 1.10 21.85
CA VAL A 293 7.15 1.35 20.40
C VAL A 293 8.47 2.02 20.04
N ALA A 294 8.94 2.97 20.85
CA ALA A 294 10.16 3.72 20.59
C ALA A 294 11.36 2.79 20.33
N SER A 295 12.24 3.15 19.38
CA SER A 295 13.41 2.33 19.03
C SER A 295 14.26 1.94 20.24
N GLY A 296 14.51 2.88 21.16
CA GLY A 296 15.22 2.59 22.40
C GLY A 296 14.54 1.55 23.30
N ALA A 297 13.21 1.53 23.33
CA ALA A 297 12.45 0.57 24.13
C ALA A 297 12.62 -0.86 23.62
N ARG A 298 12.57 -1.03 22.30
CA ARG A 298 12.80 -2.33 21.64
C ARG A 298 14.19 -2.87 21.95
N TYR A 299 15.23 -2.05 21.76
CA TYR A 299 16.59 -2.48 22.09
C TYR A 299 16.76 -2.82 23.57
N GLN A 300 16.12 -2.05 24.46
CA GLN A 300 16.13 -2.33 25.90
C GLN A 300 15.49 -3.68 26.23
N ALA A 301 14.36 -4.04 25.62
CA ALA A 301 13.74 -5.35 25.80
C ALA A 301 14.67 -6.52 25.39
N GLY A 302 15.58 -6.27 24.43
CA GLY A 302 16.59 -7.24 24.00
C GLY A 302 17.83 -7.33 24.92
N MET A 303 18.02 -6.41 25.86
CA MET A 303 19.13 -6.43 26.82
C MET A 303 18.88 -7.43 27.95
N ASP A 304 19.95 -7.92 28.59
CA ASP A 304 19.86 -8.90 29.69
C ASP A 304 18.98 -8.36 30.83
N ALA A 305 17.83 -9.00 31.04
CA ALA A 305 16.86 -8.60 32.04
C ALA A 305 17.35 -8.80 33.49
N ARG A 306 18.45 -9.53 33.68
CA ARG A 306 19.09 -9.78 34.99
C ARG A 306 20.10 -8.72 35.34
N ASP A 307 20.54 -7.92 34.37
CA ASP A 307 21.52 -6.88 34.61
C ASP A 307 20.84 -5.69 35.32
N GLU A 308 21.15 -5.53 36.61
CA GLU A 308 20.67 -4.41 37.44
C GLU A 308 21.08 -3.03 36.88
N ALA A 309 22.09 -2.96 36.02
CA ALA A 309 22.50 -1.72 35.37
C ALA A 309 21.48 -1.24 34.32
N THR A 310 20.71 -2.15 33.71
CA THR A 310 19.82 -1.80 32.60
C THR A 310 18.45 -1.27 33.04
N LYS A 311 17.93 -1.68 34.22
CA LYS A 311 16.67 -1.26 34.89
C LYS A 311 15.43 -1.02 34.01
N TRP A 312 15.41 -1.48 32.76
CA TRP A 312 14.29 -1.26 31.85
C TRP A 312 13.05 -2.03 32.30
N THR A 313 13.26 -3.12 33.04
CA THR A 313 12.24 -3.94 33.73
C THR A 313 11.45 -3.16 34.77
N ALA A 314 11.92 -1.99 35.22
CA ALA A 314 11.15 -1.07 36.06
C ALA A 314 10.08 -0.30 35.26
N ARG A 315 10.22 -0.20 33.94
CA ARG A 315 9.27 0.48 33.04
C ARG A 315 8.24 -0.48 32.51
N ALA A 316 8.68 -1.64 32.02
CA ALA A 316 7.82 -2.72 31.56
C ALA A 316 8.00 -3.94 32.48
N PRO A 317 6.97 -4.34 33.25
CA PRO A 317 7.09 -5.47 34.16
C PRO A 317 7.35 -6.77 33.39
N LEU A 318 8.27 -7.59 33.90
CA LEU A 318 8.53 -8.90 33.31
C LEU A 318 7.30 -9.80 33.41
N GLY A 319 6.97 -10.46 32.31
CA GLY A 319 5.93 -11.48 32.28
C GLY A 319 6.35 -12.77 33.00
N THR A 320 5.42 -13.71 33.09
CA THR A 320 5.72 -15.07 33.53
C THR A 320 6.56 -15.80 32.48
N PRO A 321 7.60 -16.56 32.86
CA PRO A 321 8.41 -17.35 31.92
C PRO A 321 7.54 -18.24 31.05
N TRP A 322 7.87 -18.30 29.75
CA TRP A 322 7.19 -19.17 28.81
C TRP A 322 7.49 -20.63 29.14
N SER A 323 6.48 -21.42 29.52
CA SER A 323 6.62 -22.86 29.66
C SER A 323 6.52 -23.51 28.28
N THR A 324 7.66 -23.80 27.65
CA THR A 324 7.72 -24.57 26.38
C THR A 324 7.38 -26.05 26.63
N SER A 325 6.17 -26.35 27.07
CA SER A 325 5.76 -27.73 27.38
C SER A 325 5.48 -28.58 26.14
N THR A 326 5.38 -28.00 24.95
CA THR A 326 5.00 -28.73 23.74
C THR A 326 6.24 -29.04 22.90
N LYS A 327 6.80 -30.24 23.09
CA LYS A 327 7.79 -30.82 22.16
C LYS A 327 7.13 -30.94 20.79
N ILE A 328 7.31 -29.95 19.92
CA ILE A 328 6.84 -30.02 18.54
C ILE A 328 7.59 -31.18 17.87
N PRO A 329 6.91 -32.18 17.29
CA PRO A 329 7.59 -33.25 16.57
C PRO A 329 8.30 -32.65 15.37
N GLN A 330 9.64 -32.66 15.39
CA GLN A 330 10.47 -32.27 14.26
C GLN A 330 10.19 -33.20 13.08
N LYS A 331 9.27 -32.82 12.19
CA LYS A 331 9.16 -33.45 10.88
C LYS A 331 10.45 -33.15 10.12
N LYS A 332 11.12 -34.21 9.66
CA LYS A 332 12.38 -34.20 8.90
C LYS A 332 12.31 -33.21 7.73
N LEU A 333 12.79 -31.98 7.95
CA LEU A 333 13.12 -31.05 6.87
C LEU A 333 14.38 -31.58 6.17
N LYS A 334 14.32 -31.70 4.84
CA LYS A 334 15.43 -32.20 4.01
C LYS A 334 16.58 -31.18 4.01
N ALA A 335 17.80 -31.71 4.17
CA ALA A 335 19.11 -31.07 4.13
C ALA A 335 19.36 -29.98 5.20
N ALA A 336 20.16 -30.33 6.22
CA ALA A 336 20.64 -29.41 7.23
C ALA A 336 21.48 -28.28 6.59
N PRO A 337 21.19 -26.99 6.87
CA PRO A 337 22.15 -25.93 6.61
C PRO A 337 23.44 -26.18 7.39
N LYS A 338 24.58 -25.70 6.88
CA LYS A 338 25.86 -25.69 7.60
C LYS A 338 25.63 -25.27 9.06
N ALA A 339 26.24 -26.00 9.99
CA ALA A 339 26.14 -25.76 11.44
C ALA A 339 26.28 -24.26 11.73
N VAL A 340 25.16 -23.62 12.07
CA VAL A 340 25.17 -22.25 12.55
C VAL A 340 25.86 -22.31 13.92
N PRO A 341 26.90 -21.49 14.18
CA PRO A 341 27.52 -21.46 15.50
C PRO A 341 26.45 -21.27 16.57
N GLU A 342 26.54 -22.04 17.66
CA GLU A 342 25.62 -21.88 18.80
C GLU A 342 25.64 -20.43 19.24
N LEU A 343 24.52 -19.73 19.02
CA LEU A 343 24.37 -18.36 19.47
C LEU A 343 24.42 -18.35 20.99
N PRO A 344 25.03 -17.31 21.61
CA PRO A 344 25.00 -17.17 23.05
C PRO A 344 23.54 -17.15 23.55
N PRO A 345 23.29 -17.66 24.77
CA PRO A 345 21.94 -17.65 25.34
C PRO A 345 21.39 -16.23 25.40
N PHE A 346 20.18 -16.04 24.87
CA PHE A 346 19.47 -14.77 24.92
C PHE A 346 18.80 -14.60 26.29
N PHE A 347 19.13 -13.50 26.97
CA PHE A 347 18.65 -13.21 28.33
C PHE A 347 17.72 -11.98 28.40
N GLY A 348 17.32 -11.44 27.26
CA GLY A 348 16.29 -10.40 27.18
C GLY A 348 14.88 -10.99 27.20
N ASP A 349 13.88 -10.11 27.10
CA ASP A 349 12.49 -10.49 26.89
C ASP A 349 12.19 -10.53 25.39
N GLN A 350 12.26 -11.73 24.82
CA GLN A 350 12.11 -11.94 23.38
C GLN A 350 10.69 -11.58 22.92
N ALA A 351 9.68 -11.90 23.74
CA ALA A 351 8.28 -11.64 23.38
C ALA A 351 8.02 -10.13 23.33
N LEU A 352 8.52 -9.38 24.31
CA LEU A 352 8.42 -7.91 24.30
C LEU A 352 9.24 -7.29 23.18
N PHE A 353 10.44 -7.81 22.90
CA PHE A 353 11.27 -7.36 21.77
C PHE A 353 10.55 -7.54 20.43
N ASP A 354 10.01 -8.73 20.18
CA ASP A 354 9.27 -9.07 18.96
C ASP A 354 8.02 -8.20 18.83
N LEU A 355 7.23 -8.08 19.91
CA LEU A 355 6.01 -7.29 19.95
C LEU A 355 6.29 -5.81 19.67
N GLY A 356 7.27 -5.23 20.37
CA GLY A 356 7.61 -3.83 20.19
C GLY A 356 8.13 -3.55 18.78
N THR A 357 8.90 -4.49 18.20
CA THR A 357 9.37 -4.39 16.81
C THR A 357 8.22 -4.44 15.81
N PHE A 358 7.25 -5.35 16.01
CA PHE A 358 6.03 -5.37 15.21
C PHE A 358 5.24 -4.06 15.34
N MET A 359 4.99 -3.56 16.56
CA MET A 359 4.23 -2.33 16.78
C MET A 359 4.91 -1.12 16.14
N HIS A 360 6.23 -1.02 16.23
CA HIS A 360 6.99 0.04 15.56
C HIS A 360 6.84 -0.04 14.03
N ASP A 361 7.06 -1.21 13.45
CA ASP A 361 6.94 -1.40 12.02
C ASP A 361 5.51 -1.14 11.49
N ALA A 362 4.50 -1.61 12.24
CA ALA A 362 3.10 -1.41 11.93
C ALA A 362 2.70 0.08 12.05
N MET A 363 3.21 0.80 13.05
CA MET A 363 3.00 2.24 13.22
C MET A 363 3.57 3.03 12.03
N VAL A 364 4.81 2.75 11.63
CA VAL A 364 5.47 3.40 10.49
C VAL A 364 4.72 3.13 9.19
N PHE A 365 4.29 1.88 8.96
CA PHE A 365 3.49 1.53 7.79
C PHE A 365 2.13 2.23 7.79
N ARG A 366 1.39 2.18 8.90
CA ARG A 366 0.08 2.83 9.03
C ARG A 366 0.17 4.32 8.75
N GLU A 367 1.19 4.97 9.31
CA GLU A 367 1.43 6.39 9.09
C GLU A 367 1.59 6.68 7.59
N GLY A 368 2.48 5.95 6.90
CA GLY A 368 2.72 6.13 5.48
C GLY A 368 1.45 6.00 4.64
N GLU A 369 0.59 5.01 4.92
CA GLU A 369 -0.68 4.86 4.19
C GLU A 369 -1.68 5.98 4.51
N ALA A 370 -1.90 6.27 5.79
CA ALA A 370 -2.89 7.25 6.22
C ALA A 370 -2.57 8.66 5.73
N VAL A 371 -1.28 9.04 5.74
CA VAL A 371 -0.86 10.40 5.37
C VAL A 371 -0.75 10.60 3.87
N THR A 372 -0.56 9.53 3.10
CA THR A 372 -0.65 9.57 1.63
C THR A 372 -2.04 10.03 1.21
N ALA A 373 -3.09 9.47 1.81
CA ALA A 373 -4.48 9.88 1.52
C ALA A 373 -4.80 11.31 2.00
N GLN A 374 -4.07 11.82 3.01
CA GLN A 374 -4.20 13.20 3.52
C GLN A 374 -3.39 14.23 2.73
N GLY A 375 -2.51 13.77 1.83
CA GLY A 375 -1.63 14.63 1.04
C GLY A 375 -0.50 15.28 1.85
N ASP A 376 -0.09 14.74 3.01
CA ASP A 376 1.09 15.23 3.75
C ASP A 376 2.33 14.42 3.37
N VAL A 377 2.93 14.77 2.23
CA VAL A 377 4.11 14.09 1.67
C VAL A 377 5.35 14.25 2.55
N GLY A 378 5.39 15.29 3.39
CA GLY A 378 6.46 15.45 4.38
C GLY A 378 6.43 14.38 5.46
N ARG A 379 5.23 14.01 5.94
CA ARG A 379 5.05 12.88 6.87
C ARG A 379 5.37 11.55 6.20
N VAL A 380 4.96 11.36 4.94
CA VAL A 380 5.34 10.16 4.16
C VAL A 380 6.87 10.04 4.11
N TRP A 381 7.57 11.14 3.84
CA TRP A 381 9.03 11.15 3.75
C TRP A 381 9.72 10.72 5.05
N GLU A 382 9.22 11.17 6.22
CA GLU A 382 9.74 10.71 7.52
C GLU A 382 9.59 9.19 7.69
N THR A 383 8.47 8.61 7.25
CA THR A 383 8.29 7.14 7.30
C THR A 383 9.27 6.41 6.38
N MET A 384 9.53 6.94 5.18
CA MET A 384 10.47 6.35 4.22
C MET A 384 11.91 6.37 4.74
N LYS A 385 12.34 7.45 5.41
CA LYS A 385 13.66 7.52 6.05
C LYS A 385 13.85 6.43 7.11
N ILE A 386 12.80 6.04 7.83
CA ILE A 386 12.87 4.91 8.77
C ILE A 386 12.94 3.58 8.01
N MET A 387 12.17 3.43 6.95
CA MET A 387 12.08 2.18 6.18
C MET A 387 13.42 1.75 5.56
N VAL A 388 14.36 2.67 5.27
CA VAL A 388 15.69 2.29 4.75
C VAL A 388 16.40 1.31 5.68
N PHE A 389 16.30 1.51 6.99
CA PHE A 389 16.91 0.65 8.00
C PHE A 389 16.17 -0.68 8.13
N SER A 390 14.84 -0.65 8.10
CA SER A 390 14.03 -1.86 8.12
C SER A 390 14.28 -2.73 6.87
N PHE A 391 14.48 -2.12 5.70
CA PHE A 391 14.82 -2.86 4.49
C PHE A 391 16.25 -3.41 4.52
N ALA A 392 17.21 -2.68 5.10
CA ALA A 392 18.60 -3.14 5.25
C ALA A 392 18.69 -4.48 6.02
N GLY A 393 17.82 -4.68 7.01
CA GLY A 393 17.72 -5.91 7.79
C GLY A 393 16.83 -7.00 7.17
N SER A 394 16.39 -6.86 5.92
CA SER A 394 15.37 -7.74 5.30
C SER A 394 15.82 -8.39 3.99
N THR A 395 14.97 -9.26 3.43
CA THR A 395 15.18 -9.82 2.09
C THR A 395 14.92 -8.83 0.95
N HIS A 396 14.39 -7.63 1.26
CA HIS A 396 14.00 -6.59 0.30
C HIS A 396 15.11 -5.54 0.09
N SER A 397 16.37 -5.97 0.00
CA SER A 397 17.54 -5.09 -0.07
C SER A 397 17.58 -4.14 -1.28
N LYS A 398 16.84 -4.42 -2.36
CA LYS A 398 16.69 -3.48 -3.49
C LYS A 398 16.04 -2.17 -3.06
N TYR A 399 14.99 -2.23 -2.24
CA TYR A 399 14.30 -1.03 -1.75
C TYR A 399 15.12 -0.27 -0.70
N MET A 400 16.04 -0.95 0.01
CA MET A 400 17.06 -0.25 0.80
C MET A 400 17.92 0.63 -0.10
N ASN A 401 18.46 0.08 -1.20
CA ASN A 401 19.27 0.87 -2.13
C ASN A 401 18.47 2.01 -2.78
N TYR A 402 17.21 1.76 -3.17
CA TYR A 402 16.36 2.78 -3.80
C TYR A 402 16.07 3.95 -2.85
N LEU A 403 15.74 3.65 -1.58
CA LEU A 403 15.53 4.68 -0.58
C LEU A 403 16.82 5.40 -0.19
N LEU A 404 17.94 4.69 -0.07
CA LEU A 404 19.23 5.33 0.21
C LEU A 404 19.60 6.31 -0.90
N GLU A 405 19.47 5.90 -2.16
CA GLU A 405 19.65 6.76 -3.32
C GLU A 405 18.70 7.98 -3.25
N MET A 406 17.41 7.78 -2.93
CA MET A 406 16.44 8.88 -2.80
C MET A 406 16.78 9.83 -1.65
N ILE A 407 17.25 9.32 -0.50
CA ILE A 407 17.66 10.13 0.66
C ILE A 407 18.86 11.00 0.29
N CYS A 408 19.92 10.42 -0.30
CA CYS A 408 21.08 11.20 -0.76
C CYS A 408 20.64 12.28 -1.77
N ASN A 409 19.82 11.88 -2.74
CA ASN A 409 19.31 12.78 -3.77
C ASN A 409 18.52 13.98 -3.19
N LEU A 410 17.71 13.77 -2.15
CA LEU A 410 16.84 14.81 -1.58
C LEU A 410 17.50 15.62 -0.46
N GLU A 411 18.26 14.98 0.41
CA GLU A 411 18.84 15.62 1.59
C GLU A 411 20.21 16.25 1.31
N LEU A 412 20.97 15.73 0.34
CA LEU A 412 22.34 16.18 0.05
C LEU A 412 22.45 16.91 -1.28
N GLU A 413 21.78 16.40 -2.32
CA GLU A 413 21.95 16.87 -3.69
C GLU A 413 20.84 17.80 -4.18
N SER A 414 19.84 18.09 -3.34
CA SER A 414 18.76 19.03 -3.64
C SER A 414 18.85 20.28 -2.77
N ASN A 415 18.42 21.42 -3.33
CA ASN A 415 18.02 22.55 -2.50
C ASN A 415 16.63 22.27 -1.88
N SER A 416 16.20 23.10 -0.93
CA SER A 416 14.90 22.92 -0.27
C SER A 416 13.73 22.93 -1.25
N TYR A 417 13.76 23.79 -2.28
CA TYR A 417 12.71 23.89 -3.29
C TYR A 417 12.59 22.61 -4.14
N LEU A 418 13.72 22.07 -4.61
CA LEU A 418 13.76 20.81 -5.37
C LEU A 418 13.34 19.62 -4.50
N LYS A 419 13.77 19.58 -3.23
CA LYS A 419 13.33 18.56 -2.28
C LYS A 419 11.81 18.57 -2.13
N ASP A 420 11.25 19.72 -1.77
CA ASP A 420 9.81 19.85 -1.53
C ASP A 420 9.02 19.56 -2.80
N THR A 421 9.46 20.06 -3.95
CA THR A 421 8.82 19.79 -5.24
C THR A 421 8.86 18.31 -5.62
N THR A 422 9.99 17.63 -5.38
CA THR A 422 10.09 16.18 -5.62
C THR A 422 9.12 15.41 -4.73
N LEU A 423 8.97 15.80 -3.46
CA LEU A 423 8.01 15.17 -2.55
C LEU A 423 6.57 15.45 -3.00
N LEU A 424 6.25 16.69 -3.37
CA LEU A 424 4.93 17.07 -3.86
C LEU A 424 4.54 16.33 -5.15
N SER A 425 5.51 15.94 -5.99
CA SER A 425 5.26 15.18 -7.22
C SER A 425 4.97 13.69 -7.00
N THR A 426 4.98 13.19 -5.77
CA THR A 426 4.72 11.77 -5.46
C THR A 426 3.24 11.44 -5.24
N VAL A 427 2.40 12.47 -5.09
CA VAL A 427 0.94 12.33 -4.95
C VAL A 427 0.21 13.30 -5.86
N LEU A 428 -1.00 12.92 -6.24
CA LEU A 428 -1.91 13.73 -7.04
C LEU A 428 -3.31 13.74 -6.41
N ASN A 429 -4.10 14.76 -6.75
CA ASN A 429 -5.49 14.86 -6.32
C ASN A 429 -6.41 14.92 -7.56
N PRO A 430 -6.98 13.78 -7.98
CA PRO A 430 -7.80 13.72 -9.18
C PRO A 430 -9.18 14.36 -8.99
N ASP A 431 -9.67 14.45 -7.75
CA ASP A 431 -10.99 14.97 -7.43
C ASP A 431 -10.94 16.46 -7.01
N GLY A 432 -9.79 16.90 -6.50
CA GLY A 432 -9.63 18.23 -5.90
C GLY A 432 -10.24 18.36 -4.52
N GLU A 433 -10.50 17.23 -3.84
CA GLU A 433 -11.14 17.17 -2.53
C GLU A 433 -10.13 16.81 -1.43
N GLU A 434 -10.35 17.32 -0.22
CA GLU A 434 -9.54 16.99 0.94
C GLU A 434 -9.67 15.49 1.26
N GLY A 435 -8.54 14.81 1.47
CA GLY A 435 -8.54 13.37 1.78
C GLY A 435 -8.66 12.44 0.57
N HIS A 436 -8.65 12.99 -0.65
CA HIS A 436 -8.76 12.23 -1.91
C HIS A 436 -7.42 12.14 -2.66
N PHE A 437 -6.31 12.42 -1.97
CA PHE A 437 -4.98 12.29 -2.54
C PHE A 437 -4.64 10.82 -2.81
N LYS A 438 -3.93 10.57 -3.91
CA LYS A 438 -3.45 9.24 -4.31
C LYS A 438 -1.97 9.34 -4.63
N ALA A 439 -1.18 8.32 -4.26
CA ALA A 439 0.17 8.21 -4.79
C ALA A 439 0.12 8.08 -6.33
N CYS A 440 1.10 8.64 -7.03
CA CYS A 440 1.07 8.68 -8.49
C CYS A 440 1.13 7.26 -9.09
N ASP A 441 1.91 6.36 -8.50
CA ASP A 441 2.03 4.98 -8.97
C ASP A 441 0.77 4.13 -8.72
N ILE A 442 0.02 4.34 -7.62
CA ILE A 442 -1.28 3.67 -7.45
C ILE A 442 -2.32 4.19 -8.46
N TYR A 443 -2.25 5.48 -8.82
CA TYR A 443 -3.12 6.01 -9.87
C TYR A 443 -2.73 5.45 -11.24
N GLN A 444 -1.44 5.35 -11.55
CA GLN A 444 -0.97 4.69 -12.78
C GLN A 444 -1.39 3.21 -12.82
N GLN A 445 -1.29 2.48 -11.70
CA GLN A 445 -1.73 1.09 -11.62
C GLN A 445 -3.25 0.96 -11.84
N PHE A 446 -4.04 1.92 -11.34
CA PHE A 446 -5.47 1.99 -11.63
C PHE A 446 -5.74 2.16 -13.12
N LEU A 447 -5.03 3.07 -13.80
CA LEU A 447 -5.17 3.25 -15.25
C LEU A 447 -4.71 2.00 -16.02
N ASN A 448 -3.61 1.37 -15.63
CA ASN A 448 -3.15 0.11 -16.22
C ASN A 448 -4.23 -0.98 -16.10
N GLY A 449 -4.84 -1.12 -14.93
CA GLY A 449 -5.95 -2.06 -14.73
C GLY A 449 -7.21 -1.75 -15.55
N CYS A 450 -7.38 -0.51 -16.03
CA CYS A 450 -8.42 -0.16 -16.98
C CYS A 450 -8.04 -0.52 -18.43
N ILE A 451 -6.75 -0.44 -18.77
CA ILE A 451 -6.21 -0.73 -20.11
C ILE A 451 -6.09 -2.24 -20.35
N ASP A 452 -5.61 -2.99 -19.36
CA ASP A 452 -5.25 -4.42 -19.48
C ASP A 452 -6.37 -5.31 -20.07
N PRO A 453 -7.64 -5.23 -19.63
CA PRO A 453 -8.71 -6.06 -20.20
C PRO A 453 -8.97 -5.76 -21.68
N ILE A 454 -8.76 -4.51 -22.09
CA ILE A 454 -8.97 -4.08 -23.47
C ILE A 454 -7.85 -4.68 -24.34
N VAL A 455 -6.61 -4.71 -23.83
CA VAL A 455 -5.43 -5.24 -24.54
C VAL A 455 -5.62 -6.73 -24.79
N GLN A 456 -6.05 -7.45 -23.75
CA GLN A 456 -6.28 -8.90 -23.81
C GLN A 456 -7.39 -9.32 -24.78
N ARG A 457 -8.48 -8.53 -24.89
CA ARG A 457 -9.62 -8.89 -25.75
C ARG A 457 -9.40 -8.63 -27.25
N LYS A 458 -8.48 -7.74 -27.62
CA LYS A 458 -8.35 -7.25 -29.01
C LYS A 458 -7.17 -7.82 -29.80
N ASP A 459 -6.43 -8.78 -29.23
CA ASP A 459 -5.15 -9.27 -29.77
C ASP A 459 -4.21 -8.12 -30.19
N ALA A 460 -4.32 -6.98 -29.50
CA ALA A 460 -3.65 -5.75 -29.86
C ALA A 460 -2.51 -5.50 -28.88
N ASP A 461 -1.37 -5.06 -29.38
CA ASP A 461 -0.23 -4.70 -28.54
C ASP A 461 -0.33 -3.25 -28.05
N TYR A 462 0.43 -2.95 -26.99
CA TYR A 462 0.59 -1.60 -26.44
C TYR A 462 1.17 -0.59 -27.44
N GLY A 463 1.78 -1.07 -28.53
CA GLY A 463 2.33 -0.26 -29.62
C GLY A 463 1.33 0.05 -30.73
N SER A 464 0.16 -0.58 -30.72
CA SER A 464 -0.78 -0.52 -31.84
C SER A 464 -1.42 0.86 -31.93
N PHE A 465 -1.67 1.32 -33.15
CA PHE A 465 -2.25 2.64 -33.40
C PHE A 465 -3.54 2.87 -32.60
N GLN A 466 -4.41 1.86 -32.54
CA GLN A 466 -5.67 1.93 -31.81
C GLN A 466 -5.45 2.09 -30.31
N PHE A 467 -4.52 1.34 -29.71
CA PHE A 467 -4.23 1.48 -28.28
C PHE A 467 -3.61 2.81 -27.94
N ARG A 468 -2.57 3.16 -28.70
CA ARG A 468 -1.78 4.38 -28.48
C ARG A 468 -2.62 5.65 -28.62
N ASN A 469 -3.38 5.75 -29.72
CA ASN A 469 -3.99 7.01 -30.10
C ASN A 469 -5.48 7.12 -29.73
N VAL A 470 -6.15 6.00 -29.42
CA VAL A 470 -7.58 6.01 -29.08
C VAL A 470 -7.80 5.60 -27.63
N TRP A 471 -7.33 4.42 -27.20
CA TRP A 471 -7.66 3.92 -25.86
C TRP A 471 -6.87 4.60 -24.75
N SER A 472 -5.54 4.55 -24.82
CA SER A 472 -4.67 5.00 -23.72
C SER A 472 -4.93 6.44 -23.32
N ARG A 473 -4.94 7.36 -24.31
CA ARG A 473 -5.13 8.80 -24.10
C ARG A 473 -6.49 9.16 -23.49
N ASN A 474 -7.52 8.36 -23.74
CA ASN A 474 -8.88 8.61 -23.30
C ASN A 474 -9.31 7.70 -22.14
N ILE A 475 -8.41 6.85 -21.61
CA ILE A 475 -8.82 5.78 -20.70
C ILE A 475 -9.49 6.30 -19.42
N LYS A 476 -9.00 7.44 -18.91
CA LYS A 476 -9.58 8.12 -17.75
C LYS A 476 -11.03 8.50 -18.01
N ASP A 477 -11.29 9.20 -19.11
CA ASP A 477 -12.62 9.71 -19.43
C ASP A 477 -13.59 8.56 -19.81
N ILE A 478 -13.09 7.52 -20.46
CA ILE A 478 -13.85 6.28 -20.73
C ILE A 478 -14.27 5.60 -19.42
N TYR A 479 -13.38 5.55 -18.43
CA TYR A 479 -13.70 4.99 -17.12
C TYR A 479 -14.74 5.83 -16.36
N GLU A 480 -14.60 7.15 -16.38
CA GLU A 480 -15.55 8.09 -15.79
C GLU A 480 -16.94 7.93 -16.44
N LEU A 481 -16.98 7.88 -17.78
CA LEU A 481 -18.19 7.65 -18.55
C LEU A 481 -18.88 6.33 -18.16
N LYS A 482 -18.12 5.23 -18.05
CA LYS A 482 -18.65 3.93 -17.57
C LYS A 482 -19.27 4.05 -16.18
N THR A 483 -18.64 4.81 -15.30
CA THR A 483 -19.13 5.02 -13.92
C THR A 483 -20.41 5.85 -13.92
N ASP A 484 -20.49 6.88 -14.76
CA ASP A 484 -21.65 7.75 -14.86
C ASP A 484 -22.83 7.07 -15.54
N PHE A 485 -22.61 6.24 -16.56
CA PHE A 485 -23.66 5.38 -17.12
C PHE A 485 -24.24 4.44 -16.08
N ARG A 486 -23.40 3.78 -15.27
CA ARG A 486 -23.88 2.92 -14.19
C ARG A 486 -24.72 3.69 -13.18
N LYS A 487 -24.31 4.91 -12.81
CA LYS A 487 -25.10 5.77 -11.93
C LYS A 487 -26.43 6.17 -12.57
N GLY A 488 -26.43 6.61 -13.83
CA GLY A 488 -27.63 7.06 -14.52
C GLY A 488 -28.66 5.96 -14.77
N LEU A 489 -28.21 4.69 -14.82
CA LEU A 489 -29.07 3.51 -14.98
C LEU A 489 -29.43 2.84 -13.64
N ASP A 490 -29.12 3.45 -12.50
CA ASP A 490 -29.26 2.85 -11.16
C ASP A 490 -28.54 1.49 -10.98
N LEU A 491 -27.56 1.21 -11.85
CA LEU A 491 -26.64 0.07 -11.79
C LEU A 491 -25.36 0.41 -11.00
N ALA A 492 -25.33 1.57 -10.35
CA ALA A 492 -24.22 1.93 -9.49
C ALA A 492 -24.07 0.87 -8.40
N LYS A 493 -22.83 0.43 -8.17
CA LYS A 493 -22.53 -0.52 -7.10
C LYS A 493 -23.10 0.05 -5.80
N ARG A 494 -24.06 -0.66 -5.19
CA ARG A 494 -24.67 -0.24 -3.92
C ARG A 494 -23.55 0.11 -2.96
N SER A 495 -23.61 1.32 -2.38
CA SER A 495 -22.49 1.82 -1.58
C SER A 495 -22.12 0.78 -0.53
N GLY A 496 -20.89 0.29 -0.58
CA GLY A 496 -20.33 -0.60 0.44
C GLY A 496 -20.08 0.12 1.76
N LYS A 497 -20.88 1.13 2.11
CA LYS A 497 -20.91 1.74 3.45
C LYS A 497 -21.32 0.65 4.42
N HIS A 498 -20.32 -0.13 4.84
CA HIS A 498 -20.45 -1.03 5.95
C HIS A 498 -20.95 -0.21 7.14
N LYS A 499 -21.98 -0.70 7.83
CA LYS A 499 -22.31 -0.21 9.18
C LYS A 499 -21.02 -0.13 9.99
N LYS A 500 -20.90 0.88 10.87
CA LYS A 500 -19.67 1.10 11.64
C LYS A 500 -19.27 -0.21 12.32
N LEU A 501 -17.96 -0.45 12.52
CA LEU A 501 -17.47 -1.76 12.97
C LEU A 501 -18.17 -2.25 14.26
N HIS A 502 -18.58 -1.34 15.16
CA HIS A 502 -19.32 -1.60 16.39
C HIS A 502 -20.84 -1.85 16.20
N GLU A 503 -21.38 -1.57 15.03
CA GLU A 503 -22.78 -1.79 14.64
C GLU A 503 -22.97 -3.09 13.85
N ARG A 504 -21.89 -3.87 13.65
CA ARG A 504 -21.99 -5.20 13.06
C ARG A 504 -22.52 -6.16 14.13
N PRO A 505 -23.71 -6.78 13.97
CA PRO A 505 -24.00 -7.98 14.75
C PRO A 505 -22.88 -8.98 14.43
N VAL A 506 -22.34 -9.64 15.45
CA VAL A 506 -21.30 -10.65 15.34
C VAL A 506 -21.80 -11.77 14.43
N ARG A 507 -21.61 -11.64 13.11
CA ARG A 507 -21.85 -12.70 12.12
C ARG A 507 -20.65 -13.64 12.20
N GLY A 508 -20.61 -14.38 13.29
CA GLY A 508 -19.53 -15.29 13.65
C GLY A 508 -19.90 -16.26 14.77
N MET A 509 -21.19 -16.48 15.04
CA MET A 509 -21.63 -17.40 16.09
C MET A 509 -22.75 -18.39 15.69
N ASN A 510 -23.30 -18.32 14.46
CA ASN A 510 -24.40 -19.20 14.04
C ASN A 510 -23.99 -20.42 13.19
N HIS A 511 -22.69 -20.65 12.95
CA HIS A 511 -22.23 -21.82 12.19
C HIS A 511 -21.79 -23.03 13.06
N LEU A 512 -22.13 -23.04 14.36
CA LEU A 512 -21.83 -24.17 15.25
C LEU A 512 -23.03 -25.08 15.57
N HIS A 513 -24.20 -24.92 14.93
CA HIS A 513 -25.39 -25.73 15.25
C HIS A 513 -26.13 -26.38 14.06
N ALA A 514 -25.61 -26.31 12.83
CA ALA A 514 -26.26 -26.91 11.65
C ALA A 514 -25.44 -28.04 11.02
N GLY A 515 -24.81 -28.86 11.85
CA GLY A 515 -24.07 -30.06 11.44
C GLY A 515 -24.69 -31.34 12.01
N ALA A 516 -25.98 -31.57 11.75
CA ALA A 516 -26.64 -32.85 11.99
C ALA A 516 -27.90 -32.96 11.11
N LEU A 517 -28.07 -34.13 10.47
CA LEU A 517 -29.17 -34.61 9.59
C LEU A 517 -28.92 -34.35 8.08
N LYS A 518 -28.36 -35.33 7.36
CA LYS A 518 -28.99 -36.46 6.61
C LYS A 518 -29.59 -36.02 5.26
N GLU A 519 -29.01 -36.41 4.11
CA GLU A 519 -29.08 -37.69 3.34
C GLU A 519 -30.30 -37.79 2.39
N GLU A 520 -30.02 -38.21 1.15
CA GLU A 520 -30.91 -38.69 0.06
C GLU A 520 -31.78 -37.59 -0.63
N SER A 521 -32.00 -37.54 -1.96
CA SER A 521 -32.13 -38.58 -2.99
C SER A 521 -32.11 -37.97 -4.43
N GLU A 522 -31.88 -38.83 -5.43
CA GLU A 522 -31.85 -38.60 -6.88
C GLU A 522 -33.24 -38.29 -7.48
N HIS A 523 -33.32 -37.54 -8.60
CA HIS A 523 -34.04 -37.98 -9.82
C HIS A 523 -33.88 -37.09 -11.06
N ASN A 524 -33.95 -37.80 -12.17
CA ASN A 524 -33.72 -37.49 -13.58
C ASN A 524 -34.95 -36.83 -14.24
N SER A 525 -34.77 -35.95 -15.24
CA SER A 525 -35.60 -35.99 -16.47
C SER A 525 -35.08 -35.10 -17.59
N ASP A 526 -34.86 -35.81 -18.68
CA ASP A 526 -34.58 -35.51 -20.08
C ASP A 526 -35.75 -34.78 -20.78
N TRP A 527 -35.45 -33.86 -21.72
CA TRP A 527 -36.34 -33.48 -22.83
C TRP A 527 -35.49 -32.94 -24.00
N THR A 528 -35.67 -33.56 -25.17
CA THR A 528 -34.98 -33.35 -26.45
C THR A 528 -35.78 -32.51 -27.46
N ASP A 529 -35.05 -32.01 -28.47
CA ASP A 529 -35.42 -31.63 -29.85
C ASP A 529 -36.36 -30.40 -30.06
N ASP A 530 -36.27 -29.56 -31.11
CA ASP A 530 -35.78 -29.74 -32.49
C ASP A 530 -35.65 -28.37 -33.24
N LYS A 531 -34.86 -28.37 -34.33
CA LYS A 531 -34.91 -27.57 -35.59
C LYS A 531 -34.93 -26.03 -35.59
N SER A 532 -33.86 -25.37 -36.08
CA SER A 532 -33.53 -25.05 -37.49
C SER A 532 -34.21 -23.78 -38.02
N ASP A 533 -33.43 -22.73 -38.28
CA ASP A 533 -33.49 -21.99 -39.55
C ASP A 533 -32.35 -20.97 -39.66
N GLY A 534 -31.66 -21.02 -40.81
CA GLY A 534 -30.54 -20.18 -41.14
C GLY A 534 -30.95 -18.77 -41.54
N LYS A 535 -30.33 -17.77 -40.92
CA LYS A 535 -30.12 -16.43 -41.49
C LYS A 535 -28.75 -15.92 -41.05
N MET A 536 -27.94 -15.49 -42.02
CA MET A 536 -26.70 -14.73 -41.77
C MET A 536 -27.02 -13.43 -41.00
N PRO A 537 -26.22 -13.02 -40.01
CA PRO A 537 -26.42 -11.73 -39.36
C PRO A 537 -25.80 -10.58 -40.16
N PRO A 538 -26.33 -9.36 -40.00
CA PRO A 538 -25.74 -8.15 -40.54
C PRO A 538 -24.41 -7.82 -39.84
N MET A 539 -23.49 -7.17 -40.56
CA MET A 539 -22.34 -6.50 -39.95
C MET A 539 -22.82 -5.43 -38.96
N THR A 540 -22.36 -5.51 -37.72
CA THR A 540 -22.59 -4.47 -36.69
C THR A 540 -21.28 -4.02 -36.05
N MET A 541 -21.25 -2.72 -35.82
CA MET A 541 -20.26 -1.95 -35.10
C MET A 541 -20.74 -1.87 -33.63
N GLY A 542 -19.99 -2.46 -32.69
CA GLY A 542 -20.11 -2.26 -31.23
C GLY A 542 -21.47 -2.55 -30.57
N ASP A 543 -21.60 -3.75 -29.98
CA ASP A 543 -22.31 -4.08 -28.73
C ASP A 543 -23.65 -3.37 -28.39
N ILE A 544 -24.55 -3.21 -29.37
CA ILE A 544 -25.98 -2.95 -29.14
C ILE A 544 -26.77 -3.75 -30.18
N VAL A 545 -27.59 -4.71 -29.74
CA VAL A 545 -28.52 -5.43 -30.61
C VAL A 545 -29.95 -5.03 -30.25
N TYR A 546 -30.65 -4.46 -31.22
CA TYR A 546 -32.10 -4.26 -31.15
C TYR A 546 -32.80 -5.49 -31.72
N ARG A 547 -33.64 -6.15 -30.91
CA ARG A 547 -34.47 -7.26 -31.39
C ARG A 547 -35.87 -7.14 -30.78
N ASP A 548 -36.89 -7.17 -31.63
CA ASP A 548 -38.32 -7.24 -31.25
C ASP A 548 -38.81 -6.22 -30.20
N GLY A 549 -38.28 -4.99 -30.26
CA GLY A 549 -38.75 -3.89 -29.41
C GLY A 549 -38.14 -3.85 -28.00
N GLU A 550 -37.25 -4.78 -27.67
CA GLU A 550 -36.52 -4.79 -26.40
C GLU A 550 -35.02 -4.53 -26.62
N LEU A 551 -34.45 -3.74 -25.70
CA LEU A 551 -33.02 -3.46 -25.64
C LEU A 551 -32.36 -4.56 -24.81
N VAL A 552 -31.66 -5.48 -25.48
CA VAL A 552 -30.88 -6.52 -24.78
C VAL A 552 -29.45 -6.00 -24.63
N VAL A 553 -29.06 -5.69 -23.39
CA VAL A 553 -27.68 -5.37 -23.02
C VAL A 553 -27.08 -6.61 -22.38
N ASP A 554 -26.14 -7.24 -23.07
CA ASP A 554 -25.41 -8.39 -22.57
C ASP A 554 -24.33 -7.91 -21.57
N LEU A 555 -24.48 -8.27 -20.29
CA LEU A 555 -23.58 -7.86 -19.20
C LEU A 555 -23.19 -9.07 -18.35
N ASP A 556 -22.63 -10.11 -18.96
CA ASP A 556 -22.02 -11.21 -18.22
C ASP A 556 -20.50 -11.06 -18.14
N GLU A 557 -20.00 -10.79 -16.93
CA GLU A 557 -18.68 -11.21 -16.45
C GLU A 557 -18.79 -11.52 -14.94
N ASP A 558 -19.28 -12.72 -14.62
CA ASP A 558 -19.06 -13.39 -13.33
C ASP A 558 -17.95 -14.44 -13.53
N ASP A 559 -16.76 -14.15 -12.99
CA ASP A 559 -15.69 -15.14 -12.77
C ASP A 559 -15.36 -15.15 -11.27
N GLU A 560 -15.99 -16.05 -10.52
CA GLU A 560 -15.45 -16.68 -9.31
C GLU A 560 -16.29 -17.94 -8.97
N GLU A 561 -15.70 -19.12 -9.21
CA GLU A 561 -16.00 -20.46 -8.70
C GLU A 561 -17.47 -20.91 -8.48
N THR A 562 -17.88 -21.88 -9.30
CA THR A 562 -19.13 -22.66 -9.24
C THR A 562 -19.30 -23.49 -7.95
N PHE A 563 -20.44 -23.32 -7.26
CA PHE A 563 -21.06 -24.30 -6.36
C PHE A 563 -22.60 -24.23 -6.51
N PRO A 564 -23.37 -25.31 -6.21
CA PRO A 564 -24.64 -25.58 -6.89
C PRO A 564 -25.75 -24.60 -6.52
N ALA A 565 -26.48 -24.15 -7.54
CA ALA A 565 -27.62 -23.26 -7.42
C ALA A 565 -28.78 -23.91 -6.66
N ALA A 566 -29.26 -23.25 -5.60
CA ALA A 566 -30.60 -23.44 -5.06
C ALA A 566 -31.51 -22.36 -5.66
N LEU A 567 -32.55 -22.78 -6.36
CA LEU A 567 -33.53 -21.90 -6.98
C LEU A 567 -34.44 -21.29 -5.89
N TRP A 568 -34.35 -19.98 -5.67
CA TRP A 568 -35.36 -19.22 -4.94
C TRP A 568 -36.05 -18.27 -5.93
N ARG A 569 -37.35 -18.47 -6.13
CA ARG A 569 -38.20 -17.59 -6.93
C ARG A 569 -39.06 -16.79 -5.98
N GLU A 570 -38.81 -15.49 -5.88
CA GLU A 570 -39.79 -14.53 -5.35
C GLU A 570 -40.49 -13.90 -6.55
N ASP A 571 -41.79 -14.17 -6.64
CA ASP A 571 -42.68 -13.66 -7.68
C ASP A 571 -43.07 -12.23 -7.31
N LEU A 572 -42.41 -11.24 -7.92
CA LEU A 572 -42.86 -9.86 -7.89
C LEU A 572 -43.84 -9.71 -9.05
N GLY A 573 -45.07 -10.14 -8.83
CA GLY A 573 -46.15 -9.98 -9.81
C GLY A 573 -46.33 -8.51 -10.16
N GLU A 574 -45.87 -8.14 -11.35
CA GLU A 574 -46.38 -7.09 -12.26
C GLU A 574 -45.86 -7.34 -13.67
#